data_AF-A0A2S4WEA6-F1
#
_entry.id   AF-A0A2S4WEA6-F1
#
_cell.length_a   1.000
_cell.length_b   1.000
_cell.length_c   1.000
_cell.angle_alpha   90.00
_cell.angle_beta   90.00
_cell.angle_gamma   90.00
#
_symmetry.space_group_name_H-M   'P 1'
#
loop_
_entity.id
_entity.type
_entity.pdbx_description
1 polymer ?
#
loop_
_entity_poly.entity_id
_entity_poly.type
_entity_poly.pdbx_seq_one_letter_code
_entity_poly.pdbx_strand_id
1 'polypeptide(L)'
;MPSSKLAPTLIYSGTRRKTGEVLEVLARARGTPNEASVARSSFARRYHACTGEKDKLRVVEDFADGKFPMCSCTMALGLGQNWTRVRSVIHMGRGDPSAVGQMIGRCGRDGRPGLAIIFVEKTRTGGKNKVSQFVSPNDNDPSDDDRMDALAVTPVCLRIAMSMDNLVGYIPLSTDDEGYISEMQREVEKGFPPCRCSNCLPIQAELLMNNITCMSTENFDDFVLKDFDANDPLLKPPPTKPATRVHMKASLPIDGVEPFCKDLLAMAATWINSKLTPRSFIQAKNVFNQSHVDAILAKIDSIGTEEDVRVVVGGKFIDGLVGKVHHAIMEFKAGNIYIEHTKVIQALEEDKYVAKTANKHLNNEQKKRKAELKLVQAAKKAKGSA
;
A
#
# COMPACT_ATOMS: atom_id res chain seq x y z
N MET A 1 -6.16 8.68 16.57
CA MET A 1 -5.34 8.51 17.79
C MET A 1 -4.57 9.80 18.07
N PRO A 2 -4.48 10.27 19.34
CA PRO A 2 -3.66 11.44 19.71
C PRO A 2 -2.18 11.23 19.44
N SER A 3 -1.43 12.30 19.17
CA SER A 3 0.01 12.22 18.87
C SER A 3 0.84 11.61 20.01
N SER A 4 0.46 11.88 21.27
CA SER A 4 1.14 11.36 22.46
C SER A 4 1.07 9.84 22.60
N LYS A 5 0.10 9.18 21.96
CA LYS A 5 -0.06 7.72 21.97
C LYS A 5 0.67 7.03 20.81
N LEU A 6 1.26 7.77 19.87
CA LEU A 6 2.02 7.18 18.77
C LEU A 6 3.39 6.71 19.25
N ALA A 7 3.81 5.54 18.76
CA ALA A 7 5.15 5.04 19.00
C ALA A 7 6.21 6.04 18.47
N PRO A 8 7.24 6.39 19.27
CA PRO A 8 8.32 7.24 18.81
C PRO A 8 9.02 6.63 17.58
N THR A 9 8.97 7.34 16.46
CA THR A 9 9.33 6.81 15.15
C THR A 9 10.32 7.72 14.42
N LEU A 10 11.38 7.13 13.87
CA LEU A 10 12.26 7.78 12.90
C LEU A 10 11.90 7.31 11.48
N ILE A 11 11.79 8.24 10.54
CA ILE A 11 11.47 7.95 9.14
C ILE A 11 12.61 8.44 8.26
N TYR A 12 13.46 7.52 7.83
CA TYR A 12 14.62 7.82 7.00
C TYR A 12 14.25 7.91 5.52
N SER A 13 14.69 9.00 4.88
CA SER A 13 14.54 9.21 3.43
C SER A 13 15.87 9.65 2.80
N GLY A 14 16.09 9.22 1.56
CA GLY A 14 17.35 9.49 0.85
C GLY A 14 17.61 10.97 0.50
N THR A 15 16.59 11.83 0.48
CA THR A 15 16.77 13.25 0.12
C THR A 15 16.03 14.21 1.05
N ARG A 16 16.53 15.45 1.15
CA ARG A 16 15.90 16.53 1.93
C ARG A 16 14.48 16.83 1.44
N ARG A 17 14.26 16.77 0.13
CA ARG A 17 12.93 16.94 -0.46
C ARG A 17 11.96 15.85 0.01
N LYS A 18 12.38 14.58 -0.08
CA LYS A 18 11.56 13.43 0.36
C LYS A 18 11.18 13.54 1.84
N THR A 19 12.07 14.04 2.70
CA THR A 19 11.72 14.24 4.12
C THR A 19 10.56 15.25 4.32
N GLY A 20 10.39 16.23 3.43
CA GLY A 20 9.23 17.12 3.42
C GLY A 20 7.97 16.43 2.89
N GLU A 21 8.09 15.69 1.78
CA GLU A 21 6.99 14.91 1.20
C GLU A 21 6.41 13.91 2.22
N VAL A 22 7.26 13.28 3.04
CA VAL A 22 6.82 12.42 4.16
C VAL A 22 5.94 13.21 5.14
N LEU A 23 6.31 14.44 5.51
CA LEU A 23 5.47 15.25 6.41
C LEU A 23 4.11 15.58 5.78
N GLU A 24 4.08 15.91 4.49
CA GLU A 24 2.84 16.18 3.76
C GLU A 24 1.92 14.96 3.73
N VAL A 25 2.48 13.78 3.47
CA VAL A 25 1.73 12.51 3.46
C VAL A 25 1.17 12.21 4.85
N LEU A 26 1.99 12.34 5.90
CA LEU A 26 1.55 12.11 7.28
C LEU A 26 0.45 13.10 7.70
N ALA A 27 0.62 14.38 7.39
CA ALA A 27 -0.35 15.43 7.69
C ALA A 27 -1.69 15.19 6.95
N ARG A 28 -1.63 14.83 5.66
CA ARG A 28 -2.82 14.48 4.87
C ARG A 28 -3.53 13.25 5.44
N ALA A 29 -2.79 12.20 5.81
CA ALA A 29 -3.35 10.99 6.40
C ALA A 29 -4.05 11.25 7.74
N ARG A 30 -3.63 12.27 8.48
CA ARG A 30 -4.28 12.73 9.72
C ARG A 30 -5.43 13.71 9.52
N GLY A 31 -5.70 14.13 8.28
CA GLY A 31 -6.70 15.18 8.00
C GLY A 31 -6.25 16.57 8.46
N THR A 32 -4.94 16.79 8.64
CA THR A 32 -4.36 18.08 9.04
C THR A 32 -3.32 18.60 8.03
N PRO A 33 -3.63 18.78 6.73
CA PRO A 33 -2.63 19.08 5.69
C PRO A 33 -1.71 20.26 5.99
N ASN A 34 -2.24 21.31 6.65
CA ASN A 34 -1.48 22.51 7.01
C ASN A 34 -0.40 22.25 8.07
N GLU A 35 -0.47 21.14 8.81
CA GLU A 35 0.47 20.78 9.87
C GLU A 35 1.89 20.48 9.32
N ALA A 36 2.00 20.05 8.07
CA ALA A 36 3.29 19.75 7.42
C ALA A 36 4.23 20.97 7.34
N SER A 37 3.66 22.18 7.31
CA SER A 37 4.40 23.45 7.25
C SER A 37 4.67 24.06 8.63
N VAL A 38 4.16 23.46 9.70
CA VAL A 38 4.31 23.98 11.08
C VAL A 38 5.65 23.51 11.65
N ALA A 39 6.62 24.42 11.74
CA ALA A 39 7.96 24.11 12.23
C ALA A 39 7.98 23.45 13.63
N ARG A 40 7.01 23.80 14.48
CA ARG A 40 6.85 23.27 15.85
C ARG A 40 5.65 22.32 16.00
N SER A 41 5.31 21.56 14.96
CA SER A 41 4.24 20.54 15.06
C SER A 41 4.48 19.61 16.26
N SER A 42 3.42 19.28 16.99
CA SER A 42 3.42 18.31 18.09
C SER A 42 3.30 16.86 17.58
N PHE A 43 3.23 16.66 16.27
CA PHE A 43 3.08 15.36 15.63
C PHE A 43 4.34 14.92 14.90
N ALA A 44 4.76 15.68 13.89
CA ALA A 44 5.87 15.28 13.04
C ALA A 44 6.76 16.47 12.69
N ARG A 45 8.08 16.28 12.78
CA ARG A 45 9.07 17.31 12.42
C ARG A 45 10.16 16.73 11.52
N ARG A 46 10.88 17.62 10.84
CA ARG A 46 11.92 17.26 9.88
C ARG A 46 13.32 17.52 10.42
N TYR A 47 14.25 16.62 10.10
CA TYR A 47 15.68 16.80 10.37
C TYR A 47 16.53 16.46 9.15
N HIS A 48 17.41 17.38 8.72
CA HIS A 48 18.38 17.10 7.66
C HIS A 48 19.64 17.94 7.82
N ALA A 49 20.68 17.64 7.04
CA ALA A 49 21.99 18.30 7.13
C ALA A 49 21.94 19.84 7.09
N CYS A 50 21.03 20.43 6.31
CA CYS A 50 20.88 21.90 6.19
C CYS A 50 19.84 22.51 7.14
N THR A 51 19.39 21.78 8.16
CA THR A 51 18.58 22.38 9.23
C THR A 51 19.49 23.32 10.02
N GLY A 52 19.02 24.51 10.40
CA GLY A 52 19.82 25.44 11.20
C GLY A 52 20.24 24.78 12.52
N GLU A 53 21.46 25.06 13.00
CA GLU A 53 22.02 24.39 14.19
C GLU A 53 21.12 24.48 15.43
N LYS A 54 20.53 25.65 15.68
CA LYS A 54 19.57 25.83 16.78
C LYS A 54 18.32 24.96 16.63
N ASP A 55 17.86 24.72 15.41
CA ASP A 55 16.71 23.87 15.14
C ASP A 55 17.08 22.39 15.19
N LYS A 56 18.30 22.01 14.79
CA LYS A 56 18.82 20.64 14.98
C LYS A 56 18.83 20.27 16.46
N LEU A 57 19.44 21.09 17.30
CA LEU A 57 19.50 20.88 18.75
C LEU A 57 18.09 20.77 19.33
N ARG A 58 17.21 21.72 19.00
CA ARG A 58 15.84 21.71 19.51
C ARG A 58 15.04 20.49 19.05
N VAL A 59 15.16 20.07 17.79
CA VAL A 59 14.47 18.86 17.29
C VAL A 59 14.95 17.63 18.03
N VAL A 60 16.26 17.53 18.32
CA VAL A 60 16.84 16.43 19.09
C VAL A 60 16.32 16.43 20.53
N GLU A 61 16.40 17.56 21.22
CA GLU A 61 15.90 17.74 22.59
C GLU A 61 14.40 17.47 22.70
N ASP A 62 13.58 18.13 21.87
CA ASP A 62 12.13 17.98 21.89
C ASP A 62 11.68 16.55 21.54
N PHE A 63 12.44 15.84 20.68
CA PHE A 63 12.15 14.45 20.37
C PHE A 63 12.53 13.52 21.53
N ALA A 64 13.67 13.77 22.19
CA ALA A 64 14.07 13.02 23.38
C ALA A 64 13.06 13.23 24.52
N ASP A 65 12.63 14.46 24.75
CA ASP A 65 11.64 14.87 25.77
C ASP A 65 10.18 14.48 25.43
N GLY A 66 9.97 13.89 24.26
CA GLY A 66 8.66 13.40 23.83
C GLY A 66 7.62 14.46 23.50
N LYS A 67 8.05 15.67 23.11
CA LYS A 67 7.16 16.73 22.64
C LYS A 67 6.47 16.41 21.31
N PHE A 68 7.05 15.50 20.52
CA PHE A 68 6.44 14.96 19.31
C PHE A 68 6.90 13.51 19.07
N PRO A 69 6.08 12.67 18.41
CA PRO A 69 6.36 11.24 18.21
C PRO A 69 7.12 10.91 16.91
N MET A 70 7.06 11.74 15.86
CA MET A 70 7.60 11.36 14.54
C MET A 70 8.68 12.32 14.02
N CYS A 71 9.84 11.77 13.66
CA CYS A 71 10.89 12.54 13.01
C CYS A 71 11.14 12.03 11.59
N SER A 72 10.89 12.87 10.59
CA SER A 72 11.25 12.61 9.20
C SER A 72 12.66 13.12 8.94
N CYS A 73 13.59 12.23 8.60
CA CYS A 73 15.01 12.57 8.60
C CYS A 73 15.80 11.98 7.44
N THR A 74 16.94 12.61 7.14
CA THR A 74 18.01 11.95 6.37
C THR A 74 18.98 11.26 7.33
N MET A 75 19.97 10.56 6.78
CA MET A 75 21.04 9.90 7.56
C MET A 75 21.78 10.86 8.52
N ALA A 76 21.69 12.17 8.31
CA ALA A 76 22.28 13.20 9.17
C ALA A 76 21.82 13.14 10.65
N LEU A 77 20.63 12.59 10.94
CA LEU A 77 20.14 12.44 12.32
C LEU A 77 20.84 11.27 13.07
N GLY A 78 21.75 10.54 12.41
CA GLY A 78 22.24 9.24 12.87
C GLY A 78 23.63 9.19 13.49
N LEU A 79 24.59 10.03 13.11
CA LEU A 79 25.97 9.85 13.58
C LEU A 79 26.11 10.35 15.02
N GLY A 80 26.27 9.42 15.98
CA GLY A 80 26.67 9.71 17.36
C GLY A 80 25.56 9.90 18.42
N GLN A 81 24.27 9.83 18.06
CA GLN A 81 23.16 10.01 19.03
C GLN A 81 22.53 8.68 19.47
N ASN A 82 22.34 8.51 20.78
CA ASN A 82 21.67 7.34 21.35
C ASN A 82 20.18 7.59 21.57
N TRP A 83 19.35 6.98 20.72
CA TRP A 83 17.90 7.17 20.73
C TRP A 83 17.17 6.06 21.50
N THR A 84 17.33 6.00 22.83
CA THR A 84 16.68 4.96 23.66
C THR A 84 15.15 4.99 23.56
N ARG A 85 14.56 6.17 23.36
CA ARG A 85 13.10 6.35 23.21
C ARG A 85 12.54 5.75 21.90
N VAL A 86 13.36 5.54 20.86
CA VAL A 86 12.85 5.14 19.54
C VAL A 86 12.34 3.71 19.57
N ARG A 87 11.06 3.54 19.21
CA ARG A 87 10.40 2.23 19.18
C ARG A 87 10.19 1.74 17.76
N SER A 88 10.10 2.64 16.78
CA SER A 88 9.97 2.26 15.38
C SER A 88 10.94 3.02 14.48
N VAL A 89 11.44 2.33 13.45
CA VAL A 89 12.21 2.95 12.37
C VAL A 89 11.60 2.55 11.04
N ILE A 90 11.39 3.54 10.17
CA ILE A 90 10.93 3.35 8.81
C ILE A 90 12.03 3.82 7.86
N HIS A 91 12.46 2.97 6.94
CA HIS A 91 13.39 3.34 5.87
C HIS A 91 12.68 3.37 4.52
N MET A 92 12.91 4.44 3.73
CA MET A 92 12.23 4.68 2.47
C MET A 92 13.16 4.51 1.26
N GLY A 93 12.94 3.45 0.49
CA GLY A 93 13.58 3.19 -0.80
C GLY A 93 14.93 2.47 -0.67
N ARG A 94 15.71 2.54 -1.76
CA ARG A 94 17.11 2.09 -1.78
C ARG A 94 18.01 3.04 -0.99
N GLY A 95 19.06 2.50 -0.43
CA GLY A 95 20.16 3.21 0.23
C GLY A 95 21.36 2.28 0.36
N ASP A 96 22.44 2.72 1.00
CA ASP A 96 23.53 1.81 1.37
C ASP A 96 23.01 0.78 2.39
N PRO A 97 23.10 -0.54 2.13
CA PRO A 97 22.62 -1.59 3.03
C PRO A 97 23.19 -1.50 4.45
N SER A 98 24.48 -1.15 4.60
CA SER A 98 25.11 -1.02 5.92
C SER A 98 24.48 0.14 6.70
N ALA A 99 24.32 1.30 6.05
CA ALA A 99 23.59 2.42 6.62
C ALA A 99 22.14 2.06 6.95
N VAL A 100 21.45 1.30 6.11
CA VAL A 100 20.08 0.82 6.38
C VAL A 100 20.05 -0.03 7.64
N GLY A 101 20.96 -1.01 7.76
CA GLY A 101 21.12 -1.84 8.96
C GLY A 101 21.36 -1.00 10.22
N GLN A 102 22.25 -0.01 10.15
CA GLN A 102 22.51 0.90 11.26
C GLN A 102 21.32 1.79 11.61
N MET A 103 20.54 2.23 10.61
CA MET A 103 19.35 3.06 10.80
C MET A 103 18.25 2.28 11.50
N ILE A 104 17.91 1.10 11.01
CA ILE A 104 16.86 0.27 11.62
C ILE A 104 17.27 -0.24 13.01
N GLY A 105 18.55 -0.48 13.26
CA GLY A 105 19.10 -0.84 14.57
C GLY A 105 19.02 0.26 15.65
N ARG A 106 18.32 1.36 15.38
CA ARG A 106 18.07 2.43 16.36
C ARG A 106 16.82 2.19 17.19
N CYS A 107 15.86 1.40 16.72
CA CYS A 107 14.72 1.05 17.55
C CYS A 107 15.08 -0.02 18.59
N GLY A 108 14.43 0.04 19.76
CA GLY A 108 14.56 -0.99 20.79
C GLY A 108 15.86 -0.93 21.60
N ARG A 109 16.55 0.22 21.60
CA ARG A 109 17.79 0.42 22.39
C ARG A 109 17.55 0.54 23.90
N ASP A 110 16.30 0.71 24.31
CA ASP A 110 15.85 0.60 25.71
C ASP A 110 15.69 -0.86 26.17
N GLY A 111 16.02 -1.84 25.32
CA GLY A 111 15.85 -3.26 25.62
C GLY A 111 14.42 -3.78 25.38
N ARG A 112 13.49 -2.89 25.01
CA ARG A 112 12.13 -3.26 24.61
C ARG A 112 12.09 -3.59 23.12
N PRO A 113 11.09 -4.35 22.65
CA PRO A 113 10.99 -4.67 21.22
C PRO A 113 10.91 -3.41 20.34
N GLY A 114 11.64 -3.43 19.23
CA GLY A 114 11.59 -2.40 18.20
C GLY A 114 10.93 -2.91 16.92
N LEU A 115 10.30 -2.02 16.15
CA LEU A 115 9.73 -2.34 14.84
C LEU A 115 10.52 -1.64 13.73
N ALA A 116 11.11 -2.41 12.83
CA ALA A 116 11.74 -1.90 11.63
C ALA A 116 10.85 -2.16 10.40
N ILE A 117 10.61 -1.12 9.59
CA ILE A 117 9.86 -1.22 8.34
C ILE A 117 10.73 -0.67 7.22
N ILE A 118 10.94 -1.45 6.18
CA ILE A 118 11.69 -1.03 5.00
C ILE A 118 10.74 -1.01 3.82
N PHE A 119 10.45 0.19 3.31
CA PHE A 119 9.67 0.34 2.08
C PHE A 119 10.61 0.26 0.88
N VAL A 120 10.38 -0.73 0.04
CA VAL A 120 11.07 -0.90 -1.24
C VAL A 120 10.08 -0.72 -2.39
N GLU A 121 10.55 -0.23 -3.53
CA GLU A 121 9.72 -0.13 -4.72
C GLU A 121 9.39 -1.55 -5.21
N LYS A 122 8.11 -1.80 -5.52
CA LYS A 122 7.66 -3.10 -6.06
C LYS A 122 8.40 -3.49 -7.33
N THR A 123 8.70 -2.49 -8.16
CA THR A 123 9.53 -2.63 -9.36
C THR A 123 10.52 -1.48 -9.37
N ARG A 124 11.80 -1.78 -9.15
CA ARG A 124 12.89 -0.81 -9.13
C ARG A 124 13.43 -0.64 -10.53
N THR A 125 13.43 0.59 -11.01
CA THR A 125 13.87 0.90 -12.39
C THR A 125 15.38 0.68 -12.50
N GLY A 126 15.80 -0.09 -13.51
CA GLY A 126 17.20 -0.48 -13.68
C GLY A 126 17.71 -1.47 -12.61
N GLY A 127 16.82 -2.14 -11.88
CA GLY A 127 17.14 -3.09 -10.82
C GLY A 127 16.80 -4.56 -11.10
N LYS A 128 17.33 -5.45 -10.24
CA LYS A 128 17.11 -6.91 -10.24
C LYS A 128 15.86 -7.34 -9.44
N ASN A 129 14.66 -7.08 -9.97
CA ASN A 129 13.37 -7.31 -9.32
C ASN A 129 12.95 -8.78 -9.08
N LYS A 130 13.76 -9.77 -9.45
CA LYS A 130 13.50 -11.19 -9.22
C LYS A 130 14.78 -11.92 -8.85
N VAL A 131 14.67 -12.96 -8.01
CA VAL A 131 15.81 -13.82 -7.63
C VAL A 131 16.55 -14.38 -8.87
N SER A 132 15.82 -14.73 -9.93
CA SER A 132 16.41 -15.25 -11.18
C SER A 132 17.29 -14.24 -11.94
N GLN A 133 17.27 -12.95 -11.58
CA GLN A 133 18.11 -11.91 -12.19
C GLN A 133 19.48 -11.78 -11.51
N PHE A 134 19.70 -12.53 -10.43
CA PHE A 134 20.98 -12.63 -9.73
C PHE A 134 21.68 -13.88 -10.26
N VAL A 135 22.61 -13.69 -11.19
CA VAL A 135 23.25 -14.76 -11.95
C VAL A 135 24.54 -15.12 -11.23
N SER A 136 24.43 -15.94 -10.19
CA SER A 136 25.50 -16.53 -9.35
C SER A 136 26.03 -15.72 -8.14
N PRO A 137 26.53 -16.41 -7.09
CA PRO A 137 26.88 -15.84 -5.79
C PRO A 137 28.20 -15.06 -5.74
N ASN A 138 28.97 -15.04 -6.83
CA ASN A 138 30.37 -14.58 -6.88
C ASN A 138 30.61 -13.48 -7.93
N ASP A 139 29.62 -12.64 -8.25
CA ASP A 139 29.94 -11.31 -8.80
C ASP A 139 30.73 -10.58 -7.69
N ASN A 140 32.07 -10.58 -7.80
CA ASN A 140 33.09 -10.41 -6.75
C ASN A 140 33.03 -9.14 -5.86
N ASP A 141 32.00 -8.31 -5.96
CA ASP A 141 31.66 -7.27 -4.98
C ASP A 141 30.26 -6.74 -5.38
N PRO A 142 29.16 -7.28 -4.85
CA PRO A 142 27.84 -6.83 -5.25
C PRO A 142 27.68 -5.36 -4.84
N SER A 143 27.29 -4.51 -5.78
CA SER A 143 27.10 -3.09 -5.50
C SER A 143 26.04 -2.89 -4.39
N ASP A 144 26.06 -1.73 -3.72
CA ASP A 144 25.03 -1.40 -2.72
C ASP A 144 23.61 -1.50 -3.29
N ASP A 145 23.44 -1.12 -4.56
CA ASP A 145 22.18 -1.26 -5.28
C ASP A 145 21.82 -2.75 -5.49
N ASP A 146 22.77 -3.61 -5.85
CA ASP A 146 22.55 -5.06 -5.98
C ASP A 146 22.18 -5.71 -4.65
N ARG A 147 22.83 -5.28 -3.56
CA ARG A 147 22.57 -5.77 -2.20
C ARG A 147 21.18 -5.34 -1.72
N MET A 148 20.79 -4.08 -1.90
CA MET A 148 19.42 -3.64 -1.60
C MET A 148 18.38 -4.33 -2.47
N ASP A 149 18.74 -4.57 -3.72
CA ASP A 149 17.92 -5.28 -4.68
C ASP A 149 17.66 -6.73 -4.26
N ALA A 150 18.69 -7.39 -3.73
CA ALA A 150 18.63 -8.72 -3.17
C ALA A 150 17.82 -8.73 -1.85
N LEU A 151 18.05 -7.77 -0.95
CA LEU A 151 17.29 -7.63 0.31
C LEU A 151 15.78 -7.46 0.06
N ALA A 152 15.40 -6.77 -1.00
CA ALA A 152 14.01 -6.55 -1.36
C ALA A 152 13.29 -7.80 -1.91
N VAL A 153 14.02 -8.82 -2.39
CA VAL A 153 13.42 -10.02 -3.01
C VAL A 153 13.82 -11.33 -2.34
N THR A 154 14.75 -11.29 -1.37
CA THR A 154 15.26 -12.48 -0.73
C THR A 154 14.14 -13.25 -0.03
N PRO A 155 14.07 -14.58 -0.19
CA PRO A 155 13.12 -15.42 0.54
C PRO A 155 13.59 -15.75 1.96
N VAL A 156 14.83 -15.42 2.32
CA VAL A 156 15.46 -15.90 3.56
C VAL A 156 15.11 -15.02 4.76
N CYS A 157 15.44 -15.47 5.97
CA CYS A 157 15.27 -14.67 7.18
C CYS A 157 15.98 -13.30 7.06
N LEU A 158 15.25 -12.19 7.24
CA LEU A 158 15.81 -10.83 7.11
C LEU A 158 16.88 -10.52 8.16
N ARG A 159 16.78 -11.11 9.37
CA ARG A 159 17.81 -10.96 10.42
C ARG A 159 19.13 -11.56 9.96
N ILE A 160 19.09 -12.79 9.46
CA ILE A 160 20.26 -13.48 8.93
C ILE A 160 20.76 -12.78 7.67
N ALA A 161 19.88 -12.38 6.75
CA ALA A 161 20.24 -11.65 5.54
C ALA A 161 21.07 -10.39 5.86
N MET A 162 20.63 -9.58 6.83
CA MET A 162 21.35 -8.39 7.26
C MET A 162 22.63 -8.71 8.04
N SER A 163 22.67 -9.82 8.78
CA SER A 163 23.90 -10.28 9.44
C SER A 163 24.96 -10.64 8.40
N MET A 164 24.57 -11.44 7.40
CA MET A 164 25.41 -11.82 6.27
C MET A 164 25.92 -10.61 5.51
N ASP A 165 25.06 -9.64 5.22
CA ASP A 165 25.44 -8.39 4.56
C ASP A 165 26.56 -7.65 5.32
N ASN A 166 26.45 -7.58 6.64
CA ASN A 166 27.42 -6.89 7.49
C ASN A 166 28.72 -7.67 7.69
N LEU A 167 28.66 -9.01 7.72
CA LEU A 167 29.81 -9.87 7.98
C LEU A 167 30.63 -10.17 6.73
N VAL A 168 29.95 -10.40 5.59
CA VAL A 168 30.56 -10.92 4.37
C VAL A 168 30.20 -10.13 3.11
N GLY A 169 29.35 -9.09 3.21
CA GLY A 169 29.14 -8.14 2.11
C GLY A 169 28.13 -8.56 1.05
N TYR A 170 27.26 -9.54 1.31
CA TYR A 170 26.19 -9.92 0.38
C TYR A 170 24.91 -10.36 1.09
N ILE A 171 23.79 -10.36 0.35
CA ILE A 171 22.49 -10.85 0.81
C ILE A 171 22.21 -12.23 0.21
N PRO A 172 22.05 -13.29 1.02
CA PRO A 172 21.66 -14.61 0.53
C PRO A 172 20.29 -14.58 -0.14
N LEU A 173 20.13 -15.34 -1.22
CA LEU A 173 18.89 -15.42 -2.01
C LEU A 173 18.23 -16.81 -1.99
N SER A 174 18.83 -17.75 -1.26
CA SER A 174 18.31 -19.11 -1.06
C SER A 174 18.55 -19.55 0.38
N THR A 175 17.66 -20.39 0.90
CA THR A 175 17.86 -21.08 2.18
C THR A 175 18.95 -22.15 2.13
N ASP A 176 19.35 -22.54 0.93
CA ASP A 176 20.42 -23.52 0.68
C ASP A 176 21.82 -22.87 0.62
N ASP A 177 21.90 -21.54 0.78
CA ASP A 177 23.16 -20.80 0.82
C ASP A 177 23.99 -21.22 2.06
N GLU A 178 25.25 -21.61 1.86
CA GLU A 178 26.11 -22.13 2.93
C GLU A 178 26.33 -21.10 4.05
N GLY A 179 26.45 -19.82 3.70
CA GLY A 179 26.61 -18.74 4.65
C GLY A 179 25.33 -18.50 5.47
N TYR A 180 24.17 -18.53 4.81
CA TYR A 180 22.88 -18.50 5.48
C TYR A 180 22.71 -19.65 6.47
N ILE A 181 23.04 -20.89 6.07
CA ILE A 181 22.93 -22.07 6.93
C ILE A 181 23.87 -21.94 8.14
N SER A 182 25.11 -21.51 7.92
CA SER A 182 26.11 -21.34 8.98
C SER A 182 25.68 -20.28 9.99
N GLU A 183 25.18 -19.13 9.52
CA GLU A 183 24.70 -18.06 10.40
C GLU A 183 23.43 -18.47 11.15
N MET A 184 22.52 -19.21 10.51
CA MET A 184 21.35 -19.79 11.16
C MET A 184 21.74 -20.75 12.30
N GLN A 185 22.71 -21.64 12.06
CA GLN A 185 23.22 -22.56 13.09
C GLN A 185 23.85 -21.80 14.25
N ARG A 186 24.67 -20.77 13.96
CA ARG A 186 25.27 -19.90 14.97
C ARG A 186 24.22 -19.22 15.85
N GLU A 187 23.14 -18.69 15.27
CA GLU A 187 22.05 -18.06 16.02
C GLU A 187 21.39 -19.07 16.99
N VAL A 188 21.16 -20.31 16.54
CA VAL A 188 20.61 -21.38 17.39
C VAL A 188 21.56 -21.75 18.52
N GLU A 189 22.85 -21.96 18.23
CA GLU A 189 23.87 -22.28 19.23
C GLU A 189 24.03 -21.18 20.28
N LYS A 190 23.89 -19.92 19.87
CA LYS A 190 23.95 -18.75 20.76
C LYS A 190 22.63 -18.48 21.49
N GLY A 191 21.59 -19.30 21.27
CA GLY A 191 20.30 -19.17 21.95
C GLY A 191 19.51 -17.93 21.54
N PHE A 192 19.66 -17.46 20.31
CA PHE A 192 18.90 -16.31 19.81
C PHE A 192 17.41 -16.68 19.76
N PRO A 193 16.50 -15.74 20.09
CA PRO A 193 15.08 -16.00 19.97
C PRO A 193 14.69 -16.23 18.51
N PRO A 194 13.63 -17.02 18.23
CA PRO A 194 13.11 -17.19 16.88
C PRO A 194 12.84 -15.85 16.19
N CYS A 195 13.22 -15.74 14.92
CA CYS A 195 13.03 -14.51 14.18
C CYS A 195 11.55 -14.31 13.83
N ARG A 196 11.07 -13.05 13.93
CA ARG A 196 9.69 -12.64 13.62
C ARG A 196 9.59 -11.74 12.38
N CYS A 197 10.60 -11.76 11.51
CA CYS A 197 10.58 -10.94 10.30
C CYS A 197 9.50 -11.40 9.31
N SER A 198 9.19 -10.56 8.32
CA SER A 198 8.14 -10.83 7.32
C SER A 198 8.34 -12.09 6.48
N ASN A 199 9.57 -12.59 6.36
CA ASN A 199 9.86 -13.85 5.67
C ASN A 199 9.70 -15.07 6.59
N CYS A 200 9.94 -14.91 7.90
CA CYS A 200 9.80 -15.99 8.88
C CYS A 200 8.34 -16.17 9.34
N LEU A 201 7.60 -15.06 9.50
CA LEU A 201 6.20 -15.07 9.94
C LEU A 201 5.33 -14.17 9.01
N PRO A 202 5.12 -14.57 7.74
CA PRO A 202 4.44 -13.74 6.75
C PRO A 202 3.01 -13.36 7.15
N ILE A 203 2.25 -14.31 7.72
CA ILE A 203 0.87 -14.06 8.17
C ILE A 203 0.85 -13.02 9.30
N GLN A 204 1.77 -13.13 10.26
CA GLN A 204 1.86 -12.18 11.38
C GLN A 204 2.28 -10.79 10.92
N ALA A 205 3.25 -10.71 9.99
CA ALA A 205 3.67 -9.45 9.41
C ALA A 205 2.54 -8.76 8.64
N GLU A 206 1.75 -9.51 7.86
CA GLU A 206 0.56 -8.98 7.17
C GLU A 206 -0.48 -8.47 8.15
N LEU A 207 -0.81 -9.23 9.20
CA LEU A 207 -1.74 -8.82 10.25
C LEU A 207 -1.27 -7.54 10.95
N LEU A 208 0.01 -7.47 11.32
CA LEU A 208 0.62 -6.29 11.92
C LEU A 208 0.48 -5.08 10.98
N MET A 209 0.86 -5.19 9.71
CA MET A 209 0.82 -4.08 8.76
C MET A 209 -0.60 -3.60 8.47
N ASN A 210 -1.57 -4.51 8.33
CA ASN A 210 -2.97 -4.18 8.12
C ASN A 210 -3.59 -3.44 9.32
N ASN A 211 -3.06 -3.67 10.53
CA ASN A 211 -3.57 -3.12 11.77
C ASN A 211 -2.66 -2.05 12.39
N ILE A 212 -1.56 -1.68 11.73
CA ILE A 212 -0.52 -0.81 12.28
C ILE A 212 -1.04 0.54 12.79
N THR A 213 -2.13 1.05 12.23
CA THR A 213 -2.77 2.29 12.67
C THR A 213 -3.45 2.21 14.05
N CYS A 214 -3.67 1.01 14.59
CA CYS A 214 -4.17 0.77 15.95
C CYS A 214 -3.05 0.59 16.99
N MET A 215 -1.81 0.50 16.52
CA MET A 215 -0.64 0.40 17.38
C MET A 215 -0.39 1.75 18.06
N SER A 216 -0.15 1.69 19.36
CA SER A 216 0.08 2.81 20.26
C SER A 216 1.24 2.49 21.20
N THR A 217 1.69 3.46 21.99
CA THR A 217 2.72 3.23 23.01
C THR A 217 2.32 2.22 24.09
N GLU A 218 1.02 2.02 24.31
CA GLU A 218 0.48 1.13 25.36
C GLU A 218 0.48 -0.34 24.93
N ASN A 219 0.23 -0.62 23.65
CA ASN A 219 0.11 -1.96 23.09
C ASN A 219 1.22 -2.32 22.08
N PHE A 220 2.27 -1.48 21.98
CA PHE A 220 3.35 -1.68 21.01
C PHE A 220 4.04 -3.03 21.16
N ASP A 221 4.36 -3.42 22.39
CA ASP A 221 5.12 -4.64 22.67
C ASP A 221 4.31 -5.88 22.25
N ASP A 222 3.01 -5.88 22.55
CA ASP A 222 2.08 -6.92 22.11
C ASP A 222 2.01 -6.97 20.58
N PHE A 223 1.95 -5.81 19.91
CA PHE A 223 1.97 -5.71 18.45
C PHE A 223 3.22 -6.29 17.79
N VAL A 224 4.37 -6.26 18.46
CA VAL A 224 5.62 -6.77 17.89
C VAL A 224 5.88 -8.23 18.28
N LEU A 225 5.53 -8.62 19.50
CA LEU A 225 5.94 -9.90 20.09
C LEU A 225 4.85 -10.97 20.06
N LYS A 226 3.57 -10.59 20.08
CA LYS A 226 2.47 -11.56 20.14
C LYS A 226 2.16 -12.12 18.76
N ASP A 227 1.85 -13.41 18.71
CA ASP A 227 1.18 -14.00 17.56
C ASP A 227 -0.31 -13.71 17.65
N PHE A 228 -0.83 -13.05 16.63
CA PHE A 228 -2.23 -12.70 16.52
C PHE A 228 -3.01 -13.80 15.81
N ASP A 229 -4.16 -14.13 16.38
CA ASP A 229 -5.23 -14.79 15.64
C ASP A 229 -6.04 -13.74 14.86
N ALA A 230 -6.69 -14.14 13.76
CA ALA A 230 -7.50 -13.24 12.94
C ALA A 230 -8.66 -12.56 13.72
N ASN A 231 -9.01 -13.08 14.90
CA ASN A 231 -10.06 -12.56 15.79
C ASN A 231 -9.51 -11.87 17.05
N ASP A 232 -8.21 -11.57 17.11
CA ASP A 232 -7.61 -10.98 18.31
C ASP A 232 -8.18 -9.56 18.60
N PRO A 233 -8.59 -9.27 19.86
CA PRO A 233 -9.16 -7.96 20.23
C PRO A 233 -8.27 -6.74 19.97
N LEU A 234 -6.95 -6.92 19.86
CA LEU A 234 -6.01 -5.84 19.55
C LEU A 234 -6.01 -5.46 18.06
N LEU A 235 -6.42 -6.38 17.19
CA LEU A 235 -6.58 -6.08 15.77
C LEU A 235 -7.82 -5.22 15.58
N LYS A 236 -7.83 -4.43 14.51
CA LYS A 236 -9.11 -3.88 14.05
C LYS A 236 -10.03 -5.08 13.87
N PRO A 237 -11.32 -4.96 14.27
CA PRO A 237 -12.31 -5.86 13.73
C PRO A 237 -12.06 -5.89 12.22
N PRO A 238 -12.02 -7.07 11.58
CA PRO A 238 -12.02 -7.11 10.12
C PRO A 238 -13.08 -6.09 9.73
N PRO A 239 -12.76 -5.14 8.83
CA PRO A 239 -13.67 -4.05 8.57
C PRO A 239 -15.02 -4.73 8.52
N THR A 240 -15.96 -4.26 9.34
CA THR A 240 -17.31 -4.41 8.89
C THR A 240 -17.20 -3.70 7.55
N LYS A 241 -16.97 -4.51 6.49
CA LYS A 241 -17.77 -4.45 5.30
C LYS A 241 -19.06 -4.04 5.96
N PRO A 242 -19.62 -2.89 5.60
CA PRO A 242 -21.03 -2.76 5.83
C PRO A 242 -21.63 -4.14 5.49
N ALA A 243 -22.85 -4.39 5.86
CA ALA A 243 -23.57 -4.97 4.76
C ALA A 243 -23.36 -3.98 3.57
N THR A 244 -22.32 -4.14 2.72
CA THR A 244 -22.61 -4.69 1.43
C THR A 244 -23.53 -5.87 1.75
N ARG A 245 -24.81 -5.56 2.02
CA ARG A 245 -25.79 -5.57 0.96
C ARG A 245 -24.96 -5.66 -0.28
N VAL A 246 -24.71 -6.90 -0.67
CA VAL A 246 -24.76 -7.23 -2.06
C VAL A 246 -26.09 -6.61 -2.49
N HIS A 247 -26.09 -5.29 -2.69
CA HIS A 247 -26.61 -4.69 -3.86
C HIS A 247 -25.88 -5.52 -4.89
N MET A 248 -26.56 -6.59 -5.30
CA MET A 248 -26.72 -6.87 -6.71
C MET A 248 -26.95 -5.49 -7.35
N LYS A 249 -25.88 -4.71 -7.55
CA LYS A 249 -25.74 -3.95 -8.75
C LYS A 249 -25.70 -5.06 -9.77
N ALA A 250 -26.73 -5.13 -10.60
CA ALA A 250 -26.64 -5.96 -11.78
C ALA A 250 -25.28 -5.61 -12.41
N SER A 251 -24.37 -6.58 -12.56
CA SER A 251 -23.14 -6.33 -13.31
C SER A 251 -23.54 -6.12 -14.77
N LEU A 252 -22.75 -5.33 -15.52
CA LEU A 252 -22.92 -5.27 -16.97
C LEU A 252 -22.88 -6.71 -17.53
N PRO A 253 -23.76 -7.07 -18.46
CA PRO A 253 -23.78 -8.42 -19.03
C PRO A 253 -22.45 -8.71 -19.71
N ILE A 254 -21.79 -9.79 -19.29
CA ILE A 254 -20.41 -10.15 -19.70
C ILE A 254 -20.31 -10.23 -21.23
N ASP A 255 -21.30 -10.84 -21.88
CA ASP A 255 -21.31 -11.06 -23.33
C ASP A 255 -21.45 -9.76 -24.16
N GLY A 256 -21.95 -8.67 -23.58
CA GLY A 256 -22.15 -7.40 -24.28
C GLY A 256 -20.96 -6.43 -24.19
N VAL A 257 -20.04 -6.65 -23.23
CA VAL A 257 -18.95 -5.71 -22.92
C VAL A 257 -17.63 -6.13 -23.57
N GLU A 258 -17.47 -7.40 -23.92
CA GLU A 258 -16.25 -7.93 -24.51
C GLU A 258 -15.81 -7.20 -25.81
N PRO A 259 -16.72 -6.85 -26.75
CA PRO A 259 -16.34 -6.07 -27.93
C PRO A 259 -15.78 -4.70 -27.57
N PHE A 260 -16.41 -4.01 -26.62
CA PHE A 260 -15.93 -2.71 -26.13
C PHE A 260 -14.53 -2.81 -25.49
N CYS A 261 -14.25 -3.85 -24.70
CA CYS A 261 -12.93 -4.07 -24.12
C CYS A 261 -11.85 -4.24 -25.19
N LYS A 262 -12.14 -5.07 -26.21
CA LYS A 262 -11.23 -5.35 -27.32
C LYS A 262 -10.99 -4.09 -28.14
N ASP A 263 -12.04 -3.34 -28.46
CA ASP A 263 -11.96 -2.09 -29.23
C ASP A 263 -11.17 -1.03 -28.48
N LEU A 264 -11.37 -0.90 -27.16
CA LEU A 264 -10.66 0.07 -26.33
C LEU A 264 -9.14 -0.22 -26.29
N LEU A 265 -8.76 -1.50 -26.17
CA LEU A 265 -7.35 -1.91 -26.23
C LEU A 265 -6.75 -1.70 -27.63
N ALA A 266 -7.48 -2.08 -28.68
CA ALA A 266 -7.01 -1.96 -30.06
C ALA A 266 -6.83 -0.48 -30.47
N MET A 267 -7.78 0.37 -30.08
CA MET A 267 -7.73 1.81 -30.30
C MET A 267 -6.52 2.42 -29.57
N ALA A 268 -6.35 2.11 -28.28
CA ALA A 268 -5.22 2.60 -27.50
C ALA A 268 -3.89 2.13 -28.11
N ALA A 269 -3.79 0.85 -28.48
CA ALA A 269 -2.58 0.29 -29.07
C ALA A 269 -2.22 0.94 -30.41
N THR A 270 -3.19 1.12 -31.29
CA THR A 270 -3.01 1.78 -32.59
C THR A 270 -2.53 3.21 -32.41
N TRP A 271 -3.17 3.96 -31.52
CA TRP A 271 -2.82 5.35 -31.25
C TRP A 271 -1.44 5.46 -30.63
N ILE A 272 -1.10 4.62 -29.64
CA ILE A 272 0.23 4.63 -29.02
C ILE A 272 1.30 4.29 -30.05
N ASN A 273 1.10 3.22 -30.83
CA ASN A 273 2.07 2.81 -31.87
C ASN A 273 2.29 3.91 -32.93
N SER A 274 1.28 4.73 -33.25
CA SER A 274 1.45 5.88 -34.15
C SER A 274 2.35 6.99 -33.60
N LYS A 275 2.58 7.02 -32.28
CA LYS A 275 3.43 7.99 -31.59
C LYS A 275 4.79 7.42 -31.20
N LEU A 276 4.97 6.10 -31.32
CA LEU A 276 6.24 5.45 -31.03
C LEU A 276 7.16 5.51 -32.26
N THR A 277 8.45 5.73 -32.01
CA THR A 277 9.48 5.67 -33.04
C THR A 277 10.02 4.24 -33.17
N PRO A 278 10.67 3.87 -34.29
CA PRO A 278 11.34 2.57 -34.41
C PRO A 278 12.43 2.30 -33.35
N ARG A 279 12.86 3.33 -32.61
CA ARG A 279 13.84 3.23 -31.51
C ARG A 279 13.19 3.24 -30.11
N SER A 280 11.86 3.22 -30.02
CA SER A 280 11.15 3.27 -28.74
C SER A 280 11.18 1.92 -28.04
N PHE A 281 11.74 1.87 -26.82
CA PHE A 281 11.83 0.66 -25.97
C PHE A 281 10.51 0.30 -25.24
N ILE A 282 9.45 1.11 -25.41
CA ILE A 282 8.17 0.96 -24.72
C ILE A 282 7.14 0.39 -25.71
N GLN A 283 6.45 -0.68 -25.32
CA GLN A 283 5.33 -1.24 -26.09
C GLN A 283 4.01 -0.62 -25.66
N ALA A 284 3.01 -0.56 -26.55
CA ALA A 284 1.69 -0.02 -26.23
C ALA A 284 1.04 -0.65 -24.98
N LYS A 285 1.20 -1.97 -24.80
CA LYS A 285 0.70 -2.71 -23.62
C LYS A 285 1.34 -2.26 -22.30
N ASN A 286 2.51 -1.63 -22.34
CA ASN A 286 3.17 -1.09 -21.14
C ASN A 286 2.55 0.25 -20.71
N VAL A 287 1.79 0.91 -21.61
CA VAL A 287 1.12 2.20 -21.37
C VAL A 287 -0.37 1.98 -21.13
N PHE A 288 -1.03 1.10 -21.90
CA PHE A 288 -2.44 0.77 -21.73
C PHE A 288 -2.69 -0.73 -21.93
N ASN A 289 -3.25 -1.41 -20.91
CA ASN A 289 -3.45 -2.87 -20.90
C ASN A 289 -4.78 -3.27 -20.24
N GLN A 290 -5.04 -4.58 -20.18
CA GLN A 290 -6.28 -5.13 -19.65
C GLN A 290 -6.62 -4.63 -18.23
N SER A 291 -5.63 -4.49 -17.35
CA SER A 291 -5.90 -4.01 -15.98
C SER A 291 -6.49 -2.60 -15.95
N HIS A 292 -6.15 -1.76 -16.93
CA HIS A 292 -6.71 -0.43 -17.10
C HIS A 292 -8.16 -0.49 -17.59
N VAL A 293 -8.47 -1.41 -18.51
CA VAL A 293 -9.83 -1.65 -18.99
C VAL A 293 -10.72 -2.17 -17.85
N ASP A 294 -10.22 -3.11 -17.04
CA ASP A 294 -10.95 -3.66 -15.91
C ASP A 294 -11.26 -2.57 -14.86
N ALA A 295 -10.28 -1.68 -14.60
CA ALA A 295 -10.48 -0.53 -13.72
C ALA A 295 -11.54 0.45 -14.25
N ILE A 296 -11.54 0.70 -15.57
CA ILE A 296 -12.57 1.51 -16.25
C ILE A 296 -13.94 0.87 -16.10
N LEU A 297 -14.09 -0.42 -16.39
CA LEU A 297 -15.37 -1.13 -16.25
C LEU A 297 -15.91 -1.11 -14.82
N ALA A 298 -15.03 -1.30 -13.84
CA ALA A 298 -15.43 -1.30 -12.43
C ALA A 298 -15.99 0.06 -11.97
N LYS A 299 -15.62 1.15 -12.66
CA LYS A 299 -16.00 2.53 -12.31
C LYS A 299 -16.73 3.26 -13.43
N ILE A 300 -17.22 2.52 -14.43
CA ILE A 300 -17.75 3.11 -15.67
C ILE A 300 -18.90 4.09 -15.38
N ASP A 301 -19.78 3.77 -14.44
CA ASP A 301 -20.88 4.64 -14.00
C ASP A 301 -20.39 6.04 -13.58
N SER A 302 -19.26 6.10 -12.86
CA SER A 302 -18.72 7.32 -12.27
C SER A 302 -17.87 8.17 -13.22
N ILE A 303 -17.52 7.68 -14.41
CA ILE A 303 -16.68 8.41 -15.36
C ILE A 303 -17.53 9.39 -16.17
N GLY A 304 -17.35 10.69 -15.97
CA GLY A 304 -18.01 11.75 -16.75
C GLY A 304 -17.05 12.63 -17.54
N THR A 305 -15.81 12.77 -17.06
CA THR A 305 -14.80 13.69 -17.59
C THR A 305 -13.50 12.98 -17.96
N GLU A 306 -12.64 13.64 -18.72
CA GLU A 306 -11.27 13.14 -18.96
C GLU A 306 -10.47 12.97 -17.67
N GLU A 307 -10.72 13.81 -16.66
CA GLU A 307 -10.04 13.72 -15.36
C GLU A 307 -10.45 12.43 -14.61
N ASP A 308 -11.72 12.04 -14.70
CA ASP A 308 -12.18 10.78 -14.10
C ASP A 308 -11.45 9.58 -14.72
N VAL A 309 -11.20 9.60 -16.03
CA VAL A 309 -10.40 8.57 -16.71
C VAL A 309 -8.96 8.55 -16.18
N ARG A 310 -8.34 9.71 -15.97
CA ARG A 310 -6.98 9.81 -15.39
C ARG A 310 -6.93 9.22 -13.98
N VAL A 311 -7.92 9.53 -13.15
CA VAL A 311 -8.02 9.04 -11.78
C VAL A 311 -8.28 7.53 -11.72
N VAL A 312 -9.14 7.02 -12.60
CA VAL A 312 -9.50 5.60 -12.63
C VAL A 312 -8.35 4.72 -13.11
N VAL A 313 -7.65 5.14 -14.16
CA VAL A 313 -6.61 4.34 -14.78
C VAL A 313 -5.24 4.54 -14.10
N GLY A 314 -4.94 5.76 -13.65
CA GLY A 314 -3.68 6.11 -13.01
C GLY A 314 -2.47 6.11 -13.96
N GLY A 315 -1.38 6.77 -13.54
CA GLY A 315 -0.12 6.81 -14.30
C GLY A 315 0.06 8.04 -15.21
N LYS A 316 1.26 8.16 -15.81
CA LYS A 316 1.57 9.21 -16.81
C LYS A 316 1.16 8.73 -18.20
N PHE A 317 0.13 9.34 -18.78
CA PHE A 317 -0.29 9.08 -20.16
C PHE A 317 0.48 9.93 -21.16
N ILE A 318 0.50 9.47 -22.40
CA ILE A 318 0.90 10.28 -23.55
C ILE A 318 -0.23 11.27 -23.83
N ASP A 319 0.11 12.53 -24.07
CA ASP A 319 -0.87 13.60 -24.34
C ASP A 319 -1.80 13.24 -25.50
N GLY A 320 -3.12 13.25 -25.22
CA GLY A 320 -4.18 12.93 -26.18
C GLY A 320 -4.76 11.51 -26.07
N LEU A 321 -4.09 10.55 -25.41
CA LEU A 321 -4.64 9.20 -25.22
C LEU A 321 -5.88 9.21 -24.33
N VAL A 322 -5.82 9.96 -23.23
CA VAL A 322 -6.90 10.07 -22.24
C VAL A 322 -8.19 10.57 -22.90
N GLY A 323 -8.12 11.60 -23.75
CA GLY A 323 -9.28 12.11 -24.47
C GLY A 323 -9.89 11.08 -25.42
N LYS A 324 -9.06 10.24 -26.07
CA LYS A 324 -9.56 9.14 -26.91
C LYS A 324 -10.24 8.03 -26.10
N VAL A 325 -9.68 7.68 -24.95
CA VAL A 325 -10.28 6.70 -24.02
C VAL A 325 -11.60 7.24 -23.45
N HIS A 326 -11.63 8.51 -23.04
CA HIS A 326 -12.86 9.17 -22.57
C HIS A 326 -13.94 9.19 -23.64
N HIS A 327 -13.61 9.56 -24.88
CA HIS A 327 -14.56 9.55 -25.99
C HIS A 327 -15.17 8.17 -26.21
N ALA A 328 -14.35 7.11 -26.26
CA ALA A 328 -14.84 5.74 -26.41
C ALA A 328 -15.75 5.29 -25.25
N ILE A 329 -15.46 5.72 -24.02
CA ILE A 329 -16.33 5.46 -22.86
C ILE A 329 -17.67 6.17 -23.02
N MET A 330 -17.68 7.42 -23.49
CA MET A 330 -18.91 8.18 -23.70
C MET A 330 -19.76 7.60 -24.84
N GLU A 331 -19.15 7.12 -25.92
CA GLU A 331 -19.84 6.40 -26.99
C GLU A 331 -20.46 5.09 -26.47
N PHE A 332 -19.72 4.33 -25.67
CA PHE A 332 -20.26 3.13 -25.03
C PHE A 332 -21.44 3.44 -24.10
N LYS A 333 -21.34 4.52 -23.31
CA LYS A 333 -22.43 4.99 -22.44
C LYS A 333 -23.68 5.43 -23.22
N ALA A 334 -23.52 5.93 -24.43
CA ALA A 334 -24.62 6.25 -25.32
C ALA A 334 -25.23 5.01 -26.02
N GLY A 335 -24.57 3.86 -25.93
CA GLY A 335 -25.01 2.61 -26.56
C GLY A 335 -26.14 1.91 -25.80
N ASN A 336 -26.90 1.09 -26.54
CA ASN A 336 -28.04 0.34 -26.00
C ASN A 336 -27.66 -0.58 -24.82
N ILE A 337 -26.46 -1.15 -24.84
CA ILE A 337 -25.98 -2.08 -23.78
C ILE A 337 -25.91 -1.37 -22.43
N TYR A 338 -25.35 -0.15 -22.40
CA TYR A 338 -25.22 0.63 -21.18
C TYR A 338 -26.55 1.28 -20.76
N ILE A 339 -27.37 1.71 -21.72
CA ILE A 339 -28.70 2.26 -21.46
C ILE A 339 -29.62 1.21 -20.82
N GLU A 340 -29.67 -0.01 -21.37
CA GLU A 340 -30.46 -1.10 -20.80
C GLU A 340 -29.96 -1.51 -19.42
N HIS A 341 -28.63 -1.53 -19.22
CA HIS A 341 -28.05 -1.73 -17.90
C HIS A 341 -28.50 -0.65 -16.91
N THR A 342 -28.47 0.62 -17.31
CA THR A 342 -28.90 1.75 -16.47
C THR A 342 -30.38 1.63 -16.08
N LYS A 343 -31.25 1.21 -17.02
CA LYS A 343 -32.68 0.93 -16.74
C LYS A 343 -32.85 -0.18 -15.71
N VAL A 344 -32.09 -1.27 -15.81
CA VAL A 344 -32.11 -2.37 -14.85
C VAL A 344 -31.65 -1.90 -13.46
N ILE A 345 -30.60 -1.09 -13.39
CA ILE A 345 -30.11 -0.53 -12.12
C ILE A 345 -31.16 0.39 -11.49
N GLN A 346 -31.77 1.28 -12.28
CA GLN A 346 -32.82 2.18 -11.81
C GLN A 346 -34.03 1.40 -11.27
N ALA A 347 -34.50 0.37 -11.98
CA ALA A 347 -35.58 -0.48 -11.53
C ALA A 347 -35.24 -1.21 -10.21
N LEU A 348 -33.99 -1.67 -10.05
CA LEU A 348 -33.53 -2.28 -8.80
C LEU A 348 -33.45 -1.28 -7.64
N GLU A 349 -33.13 -0.01 -7.91
CA GLU A 349 -33.13 1.06 -6.90
C GLU A 349 -34.53 1.46 -6.47
N GLU A 350 -35.46 1.57 -7.43
CA GLU A 350 -36.88 1.77 -7.17
C GLU A 350 -37.47 0.63 -6.34
N ASP A 351 -37.17 -0.62 -6.68
CA ASP A 351 -37.59 -1.80 -5.90
C ASP A 351 -37.04 -1.77 -4.47
N LYS A 352 -35.78 -1.33 -4.27
CA LYS A 352 -35.18 -1.16 -2.93
C LYS A 352 -35.87 -0.06 -2.14
N TYR A 353 -36.20 1.06 -2.78
CA TYR A 353 -36.93 2.16 -2.16
C TYR A 353 -38.31 1.69 -1.72
N VAL A 354 -39.08 1.09 -2.64
CA VAL A 354 -40.43 0.56 -2.38
C VAL A 354 -40.42 -0.49 -1.26
N ALA A 355 -39.43 -1.39 -1.23
CA ALA A 355 -39.32 -2.40 -0.18
C ALA A 355 -39.11 -1.80 1.22
N LYS A 356 -38.30 -0.73 1.34
CA LYS A 356 -37.95 -0.10 2.63
C LYS A 356 -39.00 0.92 3.11
N THR A 357 -39.67 1.60 2.21
CA THR A 357 -40.56 2.73 2.53
C THR A 357 -41.88 2.25 3.12
N ALA A 358 -42.35 2.83 4.23
CA ALA A 358 -43.62 2.45 4.85
C ALA A 358 -44.83 2.70 3.94
N ASN A 359 -45.86 1.85 4.00
CA ASN A 359 -47.00 1.89 3.06
C ASN A 359 -47.74 3.23 3.02
N LYS A 360 -47.71 4.01 4.12
CA LYS A 360 -48.32 5.35 4.19
C LYS A 360 -47.64 6.38 3.28
N HIS A 361 -46.41 6.12 2.84
CA HIS A 361 -45.61 6.98 1.96
C HIS A 361 -45.52 6.44 0.52
N LEU A 362 -46.32 5.43 0.16
CA LEU A 362 -46.33 4.82 -1.15
C LEU A 362 -47.67 5.08 -1.87
N ASN A 363 -47.61 5.30 -3.18
CA ASN A 363 -48.80 5.35 -4.02
C ASN A 363 -49.39 3.94 -4.25
N ASN A 364 -50.53 3.86 -4.95
CA ASN A 364 -51.24 2.57 -5.14
C ASN A 364 -50.43 1.55 -5.97
N GLU A 365 -49.69 2.01 -6.99
CA GLU A 365 -48.84 1.16 -7.83
C GLU A 365 -47.62 0.62 -7.06
N GLN A 366 -46.96 1.48 -6.27
CA GLN A 366 -45.84 1.11 -5.42
C GLN A 366 -46.26 0.13 -4.31
N LYS A 367 -47.47 0.29 -3.75
CA LYS A 367 -48.03 -0.68 -2.79
C LYS A 367 -48.23 -2.05 -3.43
N LYS A 368 -48.74 -2.11 -4.66
CA LYS A 368 -48.88 -3.35 -5.44
C LYS A 368 -47.52 -3.99 -5.69
N ARG A 369 -46.54 -3.21 -6.17
CA ARG A 369 -45.16 -3.67 -6.38
C ARG A 369 -44.51 -4.19 -5.11
N LYS A 370 -44.75 -3.55 -3.96
CA LYS A 370 -44.25 -4.01 -2.66
C LYS A 370 -44.84 -5.35 -2.24
N ALA A 371 -46.12 -5.60 -2.51
CA ALA A 371 -46.75 -6.89 -2.25
C ALA A 371 -46.14 -7.99 -3.13
N GLU A 372 -45.90 -7.71 -4.41
CA GLU A 372 -45.21 -8.61 -5.34
C GLU A 372 -43.78 -8.94 -4.86
N LEU A 373 -43.00 -7.94 -4.45
CA LEU A 373 -41.64 -8.12 -3.94
C LEU A 373 -41.60 -9.01 -2.68
N LYS A 374 -42.60 -8.90 -1.80
CA LYS A 374 -42.71 -9.77 -0.61
C LYS A 374 -42.96 -11.22 -1.00
N LEU A 375 -43.81 -11.48 -1.99
CA LEU A 375 -44.07 -12.83 -2.51
C LEU A 375 -42.80 -13.43 -3.14
N VAL A 376 -42.06 -12.64 -3.93
CA VAL A 376 -40.78 -13.06 -4.53
C VAL A 376 -39.73 -13.39 -3.47
N GLN A 377 -39.63 -12.59 -2.40
CA GLN A 377 -38.71 -12.87 -1.29
C GLN A 377 -39.09 -14.13 -0.50
N ALA A 378 -40.39 -14.35 -0.25
CA ALA A 378 -40.88 -15.56 0.40
C ALA A 378 -40.56 -16.82 -0.43
N ALA A 379 -40.75 -16.76 -1.75
CA ALA A 379 -40.41 -17.84 -2.67
C ALA A 379 -38.90 -18.14 -2.74
N LYS A 380 -38.04 -17.11 -2.71
CA LYS A 380 -36.57 -17.29 -2.64
C LYS A 380 -36.12 -17.94 -1.33
N LYS A 381 -36.74 -17.59 -0.21
CA LYS A 381 -36.43 -18.16 1.11
C LYS A 381 -36.83 -19.64 1.19
N ALA A 382 -37.95 -20.01 0.58
CA ALA A 382 -38.39 -21.41 0.47
C ALA A 382 -37.43 -22.28 -0.37
N LYS A 383 -36.81 -21.72 -1.42
CA LYS A 383 -35.85 -22.43 -2.29
C LYS A 383 -34.43 -22.58 -1.74
N GLY A 384 -34.03 -21.78 -0.75
CA GLY A 384 -32.71 -21.88 -0.10
C GLY A 384 -32.69 -22.72 1.19
N SER A 385 -33.83 -23.35 1.53
CA SER A 385 -34.01 -24.19 2.73
C SER A 385 -34.20 -25.68 2.37
N ALA A 386 -34.08 -26.02 1.09
CA ALA A 386 -34.04 -27.36 0.51
C ALA A 386 -32.68 -27.50 -0.20
#